data_AF-A0AAD6ZBB2-F1
#
_entry.id   AF-A0AAD6ZBB2-F1
#
_cell.length_a   1.000
_cell.length_b   1.000
_cell.length_c   1.000
_cell.angle_alpha   90.00
_cell.angle_beta   90.00
_cell.angle_gamma   90.00
#
_symmetry.space_group_name_H-M   'P 1'
#
loop_
_entity.id
_entity.type
_entity.pdbx_description
1 polymer ?
#
loop_
_entity_poly.entity_id
_entity_poly.type
_entity_poly.pdbx_seq_one_letter_code
_entity_poly.pdbx_strand_id
1 'polypeptide(L)'
;MSLHFEYQIPSKNDISAPNTEINAKIGLLRTKYTCHADDGSDYCWVSGEEKQHIALGHAHFNLWAAAWVKGDANADTLPITQSSAEKGTKCIAANAVNQPVSTAPTINISFDGLADLLCPAPAPPVAAAPPHHANEPNMLIPPNTQPGEPMSISMFCIQYNLDDYILEKLTANRYKNASAFRFIHLIDLEKMEFLLGDIAELQDAVRQWAVPL
;
A
#
# COMPACT_ATOMS: atom_id res chain seq x y z
N MET A 1 -18.47 33.48 -9.44
CA MET A 1 -18.32 33.34 -7.97
C MET A 1 -17.18 32.37 -7.75
N SER A 2 -15.98 32.88 -7.41
CA SER A 2 -14.81 32.03 -7.16
C SER A 2 -14.84 31.56 -5.71
N LEU A 3 -14.94 30.25 -5.50
CA LEU A 3 -14.84 29.64 -4.18
C LEU A 3 -13.36 29.32 -3.92
N HIS A 4 -12.76 30.01 -2.96
CA HIS A 4 -11.49 29.63 -2.38
C HIS A 4 -11.70 28.37 -1.53
N PHE A 5 -11.08 27.26 -1.93
CA PHE A 5 -10.93 26.07 -1.10
C PHE A 5 -9.64 26.24 -0.29
N GLU A 6 -9.76 26.49 1.00
CA GLU A 6 -8.65 26.30 1.93
C GLU A 6 -8.54 24.80 2.23
N TYR A 7 -7.55 24.15 1.62
CA TYR A 7 -7.12 22.81 2.00
C TYR A 7 -6.51 22.87 3.41
N GLN A 8 -7.27 22.42 4.41
CA GLN A 8 -6.73 22.27 5.76
C GLN A 8 -5.87 21.01 5.81
N ILE A 9 -4.55 21.23 5.77
CA ILE A 9 -3.55 20.19 6.05
C ILE A 9 -3.82 19.69 7.46
N PRO A 10 -4.02 18.37 7.68
CA PRO A 10 -4.18 17.80 9.01
C PRO A 10 -3.07 18.31 9.93
N SER A 11 -3.48 18.89 11.06
CA SER A 11 -2.53 19.44 12.00
C SER A 11 -1.73 18.31 12.62
N LYS A 12 -0.48 18.59 13.02
CA LYS A 12 0.37 17.63 13.74
C LYS A 12 -0.31 17.04 15.00
N ASN A 13 -1.34 17.73 15.50
CA ASN A 13 -2.12 17.34 16.67
C ASN A 13 -3.24 16.31 16.39
N ASP A 14 -3.57 16.05 15.11
CA ASP A 14 -4.61 15.08 14.72
C ASP A 14 -4.05 13.64 14.61
N ILE A 15 -2.74 13.49 14.78
CA ILE A 15 -2.06 12.20 14.77
C ILE A 15 -2.23 11.56 16.14
N SER A 16 -2.88 10.39 16.19
CA SER A 16 -3.10 9.66 17.44
C SER A 16 -1.78 9.44 18.21
N ALA A 17 -1.83 9.54 19.54
CA ALA A 17 -0.68 9.32 20.42
C ALA A 17 0.16 8.05 20.10
N PRO A 18 -0.44 6.86 19.83
CA PRO A 18 0.33 5.67 19.47
C PRO A 18 1.12 5.80 18.14
N ASN A 19 0.59 6.54 17.17
CA ASN A 19 1.30 6.80 15.91
C ASN A 19 2.53 7.70 16.12
N THR A 20 2.50 8.57 17.13
CA THR A 20 3.63 9.46 17.44
C THR A 20 4.80 8.66 18.02
N GLU A 21 4.54 7.69 18.90
CA GLU A 21 5.58 6.84 19.47
C GLU A 21 6.21 5.94 18.41
N ILE A 22 5.40 5.31 17.55
CA ILE A 22 5.91 4.48 16.44
C ILE A 22 6.76 5.30 15.48
N ASN A 23 6.30 6.50 15.09
CA ASN A 23 7.06 7.38 14.21
C ASN A 23 8.40 7.80 14.83
N ALA A 24 8.43 8.07 16.14
CA ALA A 24 9.68 8.36 16.85
C ALA A 24 10.65 7.16 16.80
N LYS A 25 10.15 5.93 17.03
CA LYS A 25 10.96 4.72 16.95
C LYS A 25 11.47 4.44 15.52
N ILE A 26 10.66 4.68 14.48
CA ILE A 26 11.11 4.59 13.08
C ILE A 26 12.19 5.62 12.78
N GLY A 27 12.07 6.84 13.29
CA GLY A 27 13.11 7.86 13.20
C GLY A 27 14.44 7.39 13.77
N LEU A 28 14.41 6.79 14.97
CA LEU A 28 15.61 6.20 15.59
C LEU A 28 16.23 5.08 14.75
N LEU A 29 15.42 4.21 14.14
CA LEU A 29 15.92 3.15 13.25
C LEU A 29 16.61 3.72 12.01
N ARG A 30 16.03 4.76 11.39
CA ARG A 30 16.65 5.41 10.21
C ARG A 30 18.01 6.02 10.56
N THR A 31 18.12 6.68 11.70
CA THR A 31 19.41 7.20 12.19
C THR A 31 20.39 6.07 12.49
N LYS A 32 19.94 4.99 13.14
CA LYS A 32 20.79 3.84 13.48
C LYS A 32 21.33 3.11 12.26
N TYR A 33 20.51 2.93 11.24
CA TYR A 33 20.86 2.17 10.03
C TYR A 33 21.16 3.09 8.84
N THR A 34 21.53 4.35 9.07
CA THR A 34 22.02 5.22 7.98
C THR A 34 23.25 4.57 7.36
N CYS A 35 23.23 4.38 6.03
CA CYS A 35 24.35 3.75 5.37
C CYS A 35 25.49 4.73 5.18
N HIS A 36 26.72 4.26 5.39
CA HIS A 36 27.94 5.01 5.15
C HIS A 36 28.79 4.41 4.02
N ALA A 37 28.24 3.45 3.29
CA ALA A 37 28.88 2.86 2.12
C ALA A 37 28.52 3.65 0.85
N ASP A 38 29.41 3.66 -0.14
CA ASP A 38 29.15 4.24 -1.47
C ASP A 38 28.31 3.31 -2.36
N ASP A 39 27.40 2.52 -1.77
CA ASP A 39 26.56 1.53 -2.47
C ASP A 39 25.25 2.11 -3.03
N GLY A 40 25.01 3.40 -2.78
CA GLY A 40 23.81 4.12 -3.24
C GLY A 40 22.57 3.87 -2.39
N SER A 41 22.67 3.13 -1.27
CA SER A 41 21.57 2.97 -0.33
C SER A 41 21.62 4.05 0.77
N ASP A 42 20.48 4.68 1.07
CA ASP A 42 20.40 5.64 2.18
C ASP A 42 20.48 4.95 3.55
N TYR A 43 20.00 3.71 3.62
CA TYR A 43 19.93 2.92 4.84
C TYR A 43 20.35 1.48 4.57
N CYS A 44 21.15 0.90 5.47
CA CYS A 44 21.61 -0.48 5.35
C CYS A 44 21.75 -1.16 6.71
N TRP A 45 21.45 -2.46 6.75
CA TRP A 45 21.74 -3.34 7.87
C TRP A 45 23.09 -4.03 7.62
N VAL A 46 23.98 -4.01 8.61
CA VAL A 46 25.29 -4.68 8.52
C VAL A 46 25.24 -5.98 9.31
N SER A 47 25.36 -7.12 8.61
CA SER A 47 25.46 -8.43 9.27
C SER A 47 26.84 -8.60 9.92
N GLY A 48 26.87 -8.90 11.21
CA GLY A 48 28.06 -8.80 12.06
C GLY A 48 29.22 -9.74 11.70
N GLU A 49 28.97 -10.84 10.98
CA GLU A 49 30.02 -11.82 10.63
C GLU A 49 30.70 -11.50 9.29
N GLU A 50 29.94 -11.10 8.27
CA GLU A 50 30.45 -10.92 6.91
C GLU A 50 30.60 -9.44 6.51
N LYS A 51 30.19 -8.51 7.39
CA LYS A 51 30.02 -7.08 7.08
C LYS A 51 29.23 -6.86 5.80
N GLN A 52 28.31 -7.76 5.48
CA GLN A 52 27.46 -7.61 4.32
C GLN A 52 26.42 -6.52 4.60
N HIS A 53 26.34 -5.56 3.69
CA HIS A 53 25.34 -4.50 3.70
C HIS A 53 24.07 -5.01 3.02
N ILE A 54 22.95 -4.92 3.73
CA ILE A 54 21.61 -5.22 3.19
C ILE A 54 20.85 -3.90 3.14
N ALA A 55 20.51 -3.44 1.93
CA ALA A 55 19.81 -2.17 1.74
C ALA A 55 18.40 -2.22 2.36
N LEU A 56 18.08 -1.20 3.17
CA LEU A 56 16.79 -1.07 3.86
C LEU A 56 15.90 -0.04 3.16
N GLY A 57 14.94 -0.54 2.38
CA GLY A 57 13.87 0.29 1.82
C GLY A 57 12.71 0.57 2.80
N HIS A 58 11.74 1.36 2.35
CA HIS A 58 10.52 1.72 3.09
C HIS A 58 9.74 0.49 3.61
N ALA A 59 9.71 -0.59 2.84
CA ALA A 59 9.03 -1.83 3.23
C ALA A 59 9.54 -2.41 4.57
N HIS A 60 10.87 -2.38 4.81
CA HIS A 60 11.46 -2.88 6.05
C HIS A 60 11.03 -2.06 7.27
N PHE A 61 11.01 -0.73 7.13
CA PHE A 61 10.53 0.16 8.18
C PHE A 61 9.04 -0.04 8.48
N ASN A 62 8.22 -0.28 7.46
CA ASN A 62 6.80 -0.59 7.66
C ASN A 62 6.58 -1.90 8.42
N LEU A 63 7.43 -2.91 8.20
CA LEU A 63 7.38 -4.16 8.95
C LEU A 63 7.73 -3.97 10.42
N TRP A 64 8.74 -3.17 10.74
CA TRP A 64 9.02 -2.78 12.14
C TRP A 64 7.86 -2.02 12.77
N ALA A 65 7.29 -1.05 12.05
CA ALA A 65 6.13 -0.30 12.53
C ALA A 65 4.97 -1.24 12.86
N ALA A 66 4.63 -2.15 11.94
CA ALA A 66 3.56 -3.13 12.13
C ALA A 66 3.84 -4.08 13.31
N ALA A 67 5.08 -4.52 13.49
CA ALA A 67 5.45 -5.39 14.60
C ALA A 67 5.42 -4.65 15.96
N TRP A 68 5.73 -3.35 16.01
CA TRP A 68 5.53 -2.54 17.23
C TRP A 68 4.06 -2.34 17.59
N VAL A 69 3.18 -2.20 16.59
CA VAL A 69 1.73 -2.15 16.84
C VAL A 69 1.24 -3.45 17.48
N LYS A 70 1.81 -4.59 17.10
CA LYS A 70 1.48 -5.91 17.67
C LYS A 70 2.10 -6.17 19.05
N GLY A 71 3.11 -5.39 19.45
CA GLY A 71 3.87 -5.61 20.68
C GLY A 71 4.99 -6.64 20.57
N ASP A 72 5.31 -7.11 19.36
CA ASP A 72 6.24 -8.22 19.10
C ASP A 72 7.60 -7.78 18.52
N ALA A 73 7.86 -6.48 18.42
CA ALA A 73 9.06 -5.96 17.75
C ALA A 73 10.25 -5.69 18.68
N ASN A 74 11.43 -6.11 18.21
CA ASN A 74 12.74 -5.68 18.70
C ASN A 74 13.47 -4.88 17.60
N ALA A 75 14.10 -3.76 17.96
CA ALA A 75 14.89 -2.92 17.06
C ALA A 75 16.19 -3.59 16.57
N ASP A 76 16.63 -4.64 17.26
CA ASP A 76 17.84 -5.41 16.96
C ASP A 76 17.58 -6.69 16.16
N THR A 77 16.31 -6.95 15.82
CA THR A 77 15.94 -8.09 14.96
C THR A 77 15.37 -7.53 13.67
N LEU A 78 16.00 -7.86 12.54
CA LEU A 78 15.38 -7.64 11.24
C LEU A 78 14.05 -8.42 11.22
N PRO A 79 12.91 -7.76 10.94
CA PRO A 79 11.68 -8.48 10.67
C PRO A 79 11.94 -9.22 9.36
N ILE A 80 12.26 -10.51 9.45
CA ILE A 80 12.55 -11.34 8.29
C ILE A 80 11.30 -11.32 7.42
N THR A 81 11.35 -10.59 6.33
CA THR A 81 10.50 -10.85 5.18
C THR A 81 10.91 -12.22 4.68
N GLN A 82 10.05 -13.23 4.87
CA GLN A 82 10.15 -14.49 4.14
C GLN A 82 9.85 -14.30 2.64
N SER A 83 10.39 -13.26 2.00
CA SER A 83 10.21 -13.01 0.57
C SER A 83 11.57 -12.84 -0.10
N SER A 84 11.90 -13.80 -0.96
CA SER A 84 12.98 -13.77 -1.96
C SER A 84 14.41 -14.06 -1.52
N ALA A 85 14.63 -15.28 -1.01
CA ALA A 85 15.47 -16.20 -1.77
C ALA A 85 14.46 -17.06 -2.57
N GLU A 86 14.51 -17.21 -3.89
CA GLU A 86 15.63 -17.68 -4.69
C GLU A 86 15.51 -17.14 -6.14
N LYS A 87 16.58 -16.52 -6.65
CA LYS A 87 16.83 -16.50 -8.08
C LYS A 87 17.37 -17.89 -8.48
N GLY A 88 16.54 -18.64 -9.22
CA GLY A 88 16.98 -19.58 -10.24
C GLY A 88 17.36 -20.99 -9.79
N THR A 89 16.42 -21.94 -9.93
CA THR A 89 16.70 -23.31 -10.41
C THR A 89 15.39 -23.92 -10.96
N LYS A 90 15.43 -24.31 -12.24
CA LYS A 90 14.44 -25.20 -12.87
C LYS A 90 14.47 -26.56 -12.16
N CYS A 91 13.29 -27.13 -11.88
CA CYS A 91 12.89 -28.52 -12.20
C CYS A 91 12.01 -29.20 -11.11
N ILE A 92 10.92 -29.79 -11.61
CA ILE A 92 10.11 -30.92 -11.12
C ILE A 92 9.00 -30.65 -10.09
N ALA A 93 7.78 -30.82 -10.60
CA ALA A 93 6.54 -30.98 -9.87
C ALA A 93 6.45 -32.33 -9.15
N ALA A 94 5.80 -32.28 -7.99
CA ALA A 94 4.91 -33.28 -7.39
C ALA A 94 5.45 -34.69 -7.08
N ASN A 95 5.53 -35.03 -5.79
CA ASN A 95 4.55 -35.90 -5.12
C ASN A 95 4.97 -36.25 -3.68
N ALA A 96 4.06 -36.03 -2.71
CA ALA A 96 3.82 -36.82 -1.49
C ALA A 96 2.74 -36.09 -0.67
N VAL A 97 1.45 -36.47 -0.70
CA VAL A 97 0.80 -37.57 0.03
C VAL A 97 0.70 -37.33 1.56
N ASN A 98 -0.54 -37.08 2.00
CA ASN A 98 -1.20 -37.38 3.27
C ASN A 98 -0.81 -36.69 4.60
N GLN A 99 -1.70 -35.77 5.03
CA GLN A 99 -2.31 -35.57 6.39
C GLN A 99 -1.40 -35.37 7.64
N PRO A 100 -1.88 -34.83 8.79
CA PRO A 100 -3.27 -34.64 9.22
C PRO A 100 -3.67 -33.24 9.72
N VAL A 101 -4.98 -33.11 9.92
CA VAL A 101 -5.74 -31.98 10.44
C VAL A 101 -5.24 -31.57 11.83
N SER A 102 -4.76 -30.34 11.97
CA SER A 102 -4.50 -29.70 13.26
C SER A 102 -5.69 -28.82 13.64
N THR A 103 -6.46 -29.27 14.62
CA THR A 103 -7.56 -28.54 15.24
C THR A 103 -7.03 -27.27 15.92
N ALA A 104 -7.31 -26.12 15.33
CA ALA A 104 -7.07 -24.82 15.97
C ALA A 104 -8.18 -24.54 17.00
N PRO A 105 -7.88 -23.96 18.17
CA PRO A 105 -8.87 -23.60 19.16
C PRO A 105 -9.68 -22.38 18.70
N THR A 106 -10.98 -22.56 18.50
CA THR A 106 -11.95 -21.47 18.33
C THR A 106 -12.11 -20.73 19.65
N ILE A 107 -11.59 -19.51 19.73
CA ILE A 107 -11.85 -18.60 20.86
C ILE A 107 -13.25 -18.00 20.65
N ASN A 108 -14.23 -18.55 21.35
CA ASN A 108 -15.58 -17.99 21.42
C ASN A 108 -15.58 -16.86 22.46
N ILE A 109 -15.56 -15.61 22.02
CA ILE A 109 -15.62 -14.45 22.90
C ILE A 109 -17.10 -14.09 23.15
N SER A 110 -17.67 -14.67 24.21
CA SER A 110 -18.98 -14.26 24.72
C SER A 110 -18.83 -12.99 25.57
N PHE A 111 -19.29 -11.85 25.05
CA PHE A 111 -19.43 -10.61 25.80
C PHE A 111 -20.80 -10.57 26.51
N ASP A 112 -20.92 -11.31 27.61
CA ASP A 112 -22.00 -11.10 28.57
C ASP A 112 -21.61 -9.93 29.50
N GLY A 113 -22.27 -8.77 29.33
CA GLY A 113 -22.19 -7.70 30.34
C GLY A 113 -22.01 -6.25 29.86
N LEU A 114 -22.44 -5.87 28.66
CA LEU A 114 -22.45 -4.45 28.22
C LEU A 114 -23.85 -3.89 27.94
N ALA A 115 -24.89 -4.42 28.59
CA ALA A 115 -26.27 -3.98 28.37
C ALA A 115 -26.67 -2.69 29.13
N ASP A 116 -25.88 -2.21 30.10
CA ASP A 116 -26.29 -1.12 31.01
C ASP A 116 -25.65 0.26 30.77
N LEU A 117 -24.90 0.47 29.68
CA LEU A 117 -24.26 1.77 29.39
C LEU A 117 -24.94 2.61 28.30
N LEU A 118 -26.08 2.16 27.76
CA LEU A 118 -26.83 2.92 26.75
C LEU A 118 -28.02 3.66 27.39
N CYS A 119 -27.73 4.69 28.18
CA CYS A 119 -28.71 5.76 28.39
C CYS A 119 -28.70 6.67 27.14
N PRO A 120 -29.84 6.88 26.46
CA PRO A 120 -29.92 7.89 25.42
C PRO A 120 -29.90 9.28 26.06
N ALA A 121 -28.81 10.02 25.85
CA ALA A 121 -28.77 11.45 26.14
C ALA A 121 -29.70 12.20 25.16
N PRO A 122 -30.39 13.28 25.57
CA PRO A 122 -31.22 14.08 24.68
C PRO A 122 -30.36 14.71 23.58
N ALA A 123 -30.73 14.47 22.32
CA ALA A 123 -29.99 14.96 21.15
C ALA A 123 -30.00 16.52 21.09
N PRO A 124 -28.84 17.17 20.93
CA PRO A 124 -28.78 18.57 20.49
C PRO A 124 -29.25 18.69 19.03
N PRO A 125 -29.72 19.89 18.60
CA PRO A 125 -30.25 20.11 17.26
C PRO A 125 -29.23 19.72 16.18
N VAL A 126 -29.68 18.84 15.29
CA VAL A 126 -28.93 18.28 14.16
C VAL A 126 -28.45 19.43 13.27
N ALA A 127 -27.15 19.72 13.31
CA ALA A 127 -26.50 20.48 12.26
C ALA A 127 -26.58 19.66 10.97
N ALA A 128 -27.08 20.29 9.91
CA ALA A 128 -27.26 19.67 8.59
C ALA A 128 -26.01 18.90 8.16
N ALA A 129 -26.20 17.65 7.74
CA ALA A 129 -25.15 16.83 7.17
C ALA A 129 -24.45 17.60 6.02
N PRO A 130 -23.11 17.58 5.95
CA PRO A 130 -22.41 18.21 4.84
C PRO A 130 -22.85 17.55 3.52
N PRO A 131 -23.00 18.35 2.44
CA PRO A 131 -23.49 17.86 1.16
C PRO A 131 -22.57 16.75 0.64
N HIS A 132 -23.21 15.66 0.19
CA HIS A 132 -22.60 14.55 -0.52
C HIS A 132 -21.49 15.03 -1.45
N HIS A 133 -20.27 14.50 -1.26
CA HIS A 133 -19.14 14.68 -2.15
C HIS A 133 -19.62 14.51 -3.60
N ALA A 134 -19.53 15.59 -4.36
CA ALA A 134 -19.82 15.55 -5.79
C ALA A 134 -18.96 14.44 -6.41
N ASN A 135 -19.61 13.56 -7.17
CA ASN A 135 -18.99 12.53 -8.00
C ASN A 135 -17.82 13.13 -8.80
N GLU A 136 -16.62 13.08 -8.25
CA GLU A 136 -15.41 13.22 -9.05
C GLU A 136 -15.48 12.11 -10.11
N PRO A 137 -15.20 12.42 -11.38
CA PRO A 137 -15.25 11.43 -12.43
C PRO A 137 -14.25 10.32 -12.08
N ASN A 138 -14.77 9.13 -11.76
CA ASN A 138 -14.04 7.90 -11.47
C ASN A 138 -13.32 7.36 -12.71
N MET A 139 -12.67 8.22 -13.50
CA MET A 139 -11.91 7.87 -14.69
C MET A 139 -10.44 7.74 -14.33
N LEU A 140 -9.77 6.78 -14.97
CA LEU A 140 -8.34 6.54 -14.73
C LEU A 140 -7.47 7.72 -15.21
N ILE A 141 -7.90 8.39 -16.29
CA ILE A 141 -7.30 9.64 -16.78
C ILE A 141 -8.17 10.81 -16.31
N PRO A 142 -7.64 11.79 -15.57
CA PRO A 142 -8.38 12.99 -15.19
C PRO A 142 -8.90 13.76 -16.41
N PRO A 143 -10.10 14.37 -16.34
CA PRO A 143 -10.72 15.07 -17.47
C PRO A 143 -9.90 16.26 -18.00
N ASN A 144 -8.97 16.79 -17.19
CA ASN A 144 -8.09 17.91 -17.53
C ASN A 144 -6.75 17.48 -18.15
N THR A 145 -6.63 16.23 -18.57
CA THR A 145 -5.40 15.69 -19.15
C THR A 145 -5.69 14.95 -20.45
N GLN A 146 -4.74 14.97 -21.38
CA GLN A 146 -4.77 14.14 -22.57
C GLN A 146 -3.94 12.87 -22.37
N PRO A 147 -4.34 11.76 -23.02
CA PRO A 147 -3.52 10.57 -23.12
C PRO A 147 -2.14 10.91 -23.67
N GLY A 148 -1.09 10.37 -23.04
CA GLY A 148 0.28 10.58 -23.47
C GLY A 148 0.62 9.88 -24.79
N GLU A 149 1.92 9.78 -25.07
CA GLU A 149 2.42 9.14 -26.29
C GLU A 149 1.84 7.71 -26.45
N PRO A 150 1.30 7.34 -27.63
CA PRO A 150 0.77 6.01 -27.87
C PRO A 150 1.85 4.93 -27.68
N MET A 151 1.66 4.05 -26.70
CA MET A 151 2.52 2.91 -26.46
C MET A 151 1.74 1.65 -26.10
N SER A 152 2.37 0.48 -26.25
CA SER A 152 1.78 -0.79 -25.83
C SER A 152 1.69 -0.88 -24.30
N ILE A 153 0.76 -1.68 -23.78
CA ILE A 153 0.64 -1.89 -22.32
C ILE A 153 1.93 -2.48 -21.74
N SER A 154 2.57 -3.42 -22.44
CA SER A 154 3.85 -3.99 -21.99
C SER A 154 4.94 -2.92 -21.87
N MET A 155 5.06 -2.03 -22.86
CA MET A 155 6.05 -0.95 -22.79
C MET A 155 5.72 0.03 -21.67
N PHE A 156 4.44 0.33 -21.47
CA PHE A 156 3.98 1.18 -20.38
C PHE A 156 4.34 0.60 -19.00
N CYS A 157 4.04 -0.68 -18.75
CA CYS A 157 4.37 -1.32 -17.48
C CYS A 157 5.88 -1.33 -17.21
N ILE A 158 6.70 -1.60 -18.22
CA ILE A 158 8.17 -1.53 -18.10
C ILE A 158 8.64 -0.10 -17.80
N GLN A 159 8.13 0.89 -18.53
CA GLN A 159 8.54 2.29 -18.43
C GLN A 159 8.27 2.89 -17.03
N TYR A 160 7.16 2.48 -16.40
CA TYR A 160 6.74 2.97 -15.08
C TYR A 160 6.97 1.96 -13.96
N ASN A 161 7.73 0.89 -14.23
CA ASN A 161 8.10 -0.14 -13.24
C ASN A 161 6.88 -0.73 -12.50
N LEU A 162 5.82 -1.05 -13.23
CA LEU A 162 4.63 -1.73 -12.71
C LEU A 162 4.86 -3.24 -12.65
N ASP A 163 4.24 -3.89 -11.65
CA ASP A 163 4.34 -5.34 -11.45
C ASP A 163 3.78 -6.15 -12.64
N ASP A 164 4.37 -7.33 -12.89
CA ASP A 164 3.93 -8.26 -13.94
C ASP A 164 2.46 -8.67 -13.75
N TYR A 165 1.96 -8.72 -12.52
CA TYR A 165 0.56 -8.96 -12.21
C TYR A 165 -0.39 -7.94 -12.87
N ILE A 166 -0.01 -6.65 -12.86
CA ILE A 166 -0.81 -5.58 -13.49
C ILE A 166 -0.85 -5.79 -15.01
N LEU A 167 0.30 -6.11 -15.62
CA LEU A 167 0.40 -6.39 -17.04
C LEU A 167 -0.46 -7.60 -17.45
N GLU A 168 -0.39 -8.69 -16.70
CA GLU A 168 -1.19 -9.90 -16.94
C GLU A 168 -2.69 -9.60 -16.88
N LYS A 169 -3.15 -8.89 -15.84
CA LYS A 169 -4.57 -8.51 -15.68
C LYS A 169 -5.06 -7.61 -16.80
N LEU A 170 -4.29 -6.61 -17.21
CA LEU A 170 -4.65 -5.74 -18.34
C LEU A 170 -4.71 -6.53 -19.66
N THR A 171 -3.75 -7.43 -19.89
CA THR A 171 -3.68 -8.26 -21.10
C THR A 171 -4.81 -9.29 -21.16
N ALA A 172 -5.17 -9.89 -20.02
CA ALA A 172 -6.31 -10.81 -19.89
C ALA A 172 -7.64 -10.13 -20.28
N ASN A 173 -7.78 -8.85 -19.97
CA ASN A 173 -8.91 -8.00 -20.36
C ASN A 173 -8.77 -7.39 -21.77
N ARG A 174 -7.82 -7.88 -22.58
CA ARG A 174 -7.59 -7.49 -23.98
C ARG A 174 -7.18 -6.03 -24.18
N TYR A 175 -6.68 -5.34 -23.16
CA TYR A 175 -6.05 -4.03 -23.34
C TYR A 175 -4.69 -4.21 -24.03
N LYS A 176 -4.51 -3.55 -25.18
CA LYS A 176 -3.28 -3.65 -25.97
C LYS A 176 -2.41 -2.38 -25.94
N ASN A 177 -3.04 -1.22 -25.77
CA ASN A 177 -2.39 0.09 -25.84
C ASN A 177 -2.77 0.94 -24.62
N ALA A 178 -1.82 1.72 -24.10
CA ALA A 178 -2.03 2.66 -22.99
C ALA A 178 -3.08 3.74 -23.33
N SER A 179 -3.26 4.04 -24.62
CA SER A 179 -4.32 4.95 -25.09
C SER A 179 -5.74 4.52 -24.70
N ALA A 180 -5.94 3.24 -24.36
CA ALA A 180 -7.21 2.71 -23.88
C ALA A 180 -7.55 3.12 -22.44
N PHE A 181 -6.58 3.57 -21.63
CA PHE A 181 -6.79 4.02 -20.25
C PHE A 181 -7.79 5.17 -20.13
N ARG A 182 -7.95 5.99 -21.18
CA ARG A 182 -8.96 7.05 -21.24
C ARG A 182 -10.41 6.54 -21.14
N PHE A 183 -10.63 5.25 -21.37
CA PHE A 183 -11.94 4.62 -21.35
C PHE A 183 -12.16 3.74 -20.11
N ILE A 184 -11.17 3.63 -19.22
CA ILE A 184 -11.25 2.80 -18.03
C ILE A 184 -11.72 3.63 -16.84
N HIS A 185 -12.73 3.13 -16.13
CA HIS A 185 -13.15 3.70 -14.85
C HIS A 185 -12.49 2.93 -13.69
N LEU A 186 -12.33 3.57 -12.54
CA LEU A 186 -11.79 2.93 -11.33
C LEU A 186 -12.64 1.74 -10.88
N ILE A 187 -13.97 1.84 -11.06
CA ILE A 187 -14.90 0.74 -10.77
C ILE A 187 -14.67 -0.47 -11.68
N ASP A 188 -14.14 -0.26 -12.90
CA ASP A 188 -13.82 -1.35 -13.81
C ASP A 188 -12.53 -2.05 -13.38
N LEU A 189 -11.57 -1.33 -12.79
CA LEU A 189 -10.38 -1.93 -12.19
C LEU A 189 -10.72 -2.79 -10.97
N GLU A 190 -11.64 -2.34 -10.11
CA GLU A 190 -12.14 -3.15 -8.99
C GLU A 190 -12.81 -4.44 -9.49
N LYS A 191 -13.63 -4.36 -10.56
CA LYS A 191 -14.25 -5.54 -11.19
C LYS A 191 -13.24 -6.49 -11.83
N MET A 192 -12.08 -5.98 -12.23
CA MET A 192 -10.96 -6.80 -12.73
C MET A 192 -10.15 -7.44 -11.60
N GLU A 193 -10.55 -7.24 -10.33
CA GLU A 193 -9.90 -7.76 -9.13
C GLU A 193 -8.48 -7.21 -8.93
N PHE A 194 -8.25 -5.94 -9.31
CA PHE A 194 -7.04 -5.24 -8.87
C PHE A 194 -7.10 -4.97 -7.37
N LEU A 195 -5.95 -5.09 -6.69
CA LEU A 195 -5.84 -4.65 -5.30
C LEU A 195 -5.77 -3.12 -5.24
N LEU A 196 -6.16 -2.53 -4.11
CA LEU A 196 -6.15 -1.07 -3.94
C LEU A 196 -4.74 -0.46 -4.13
N GLY A 197 -3.69 -1.19 -3.74
CA GLY A 197 -2.30 -0.79 -3.97
C GLY A 197 -1.97 -0.71 -5.46
N ASP A 198 -2.31 -1.77 -6.21
CA ASP A 198 -2.10 -1.83 -7.66
C ASP A 198 -2.87 -0.73 -8.40
N ILE A 199 -4.11 -0.43 -7.97
CA ILE A 199 -4.91 0.67 -8.52
C ILE A 199 -4.19 2.00 -8.30
N ALA A 200 -3.64 2.23 -7.10
CA ALA A 200 -2.92 3.47 -6.80
C ALA A 200 -1.62 3.60 -7.62
N GLU A 201 -0.85 2.52 -7.77
CA GLU A 201 0.35 2.50 -8.61
C GLU A 201 0.01 2.75 -10.09
N LEU A 202 -1.03 2.11 -10.60
CA LEU A 202 -1.51 2.33 -11.97
C LEU A 202 -1.99 3.77 -12.18
N GLN A 203 -2.73 4.34 -11.22
CA GLN A 203 -3.15 5.75 -11.27
C GLN A 203 -1.95 6.69 -11.29
N ASP A 204 -0.93 6.44 -10.48
CA ASP A 204 0.26 7.27 -10.45
C ASP A 204 1.04 7.20 -11.77
N ALA A 205 1.25 6.00 -12.30
CA ALA A 205 1.87 5.80 -13.61
C ALA A 205 1.09 6.51 -14.73
N VAL A 206 -0.24 6.42 -14.73
CA VAL A 206 -1.10 7.12 -15.70
C VAL A 206 -0.98 8.63 -15.57
N ARG A 207 -0.90 9.17 -14.33
CA ARG A 207 -0.71 10.60 -14.09
C ARG A 207 0.64 11.09 -14.63
N GLN A 208 1.70 10.31 -14.48
CA GLN A 208 3.02 10.64 -15.01
C GLN A 208 3.07 10.58 -16.55
N TRP A 209 2.33 9.64 -17.15
CA TRP A 209 2.27 9.48 -18.60
C TRP A 209 1.37 10.50 -19.31
N ALA A 210 0.26 10.89 -18.68
CA ALA A 210 -0.69 11.82 -19.27
C ALA A 210 -0.11 13.23 -19.42
N VAL A 211 -0.52 13.93 -20.48
CA VAL A 211 -0.05 15.28 -20.79
C VAL A 211 -1.11 16.29 -20.34
N PRO A 212 -0.74 17.37 -19.61
CA PRO A 212 -1.70 18.41 -19.27
C PRO A 212 -2.25 19.08 -20.53
N LEU A 213 -3.55 19.39 -20.52
CA LEU A 213 -4.23 20.17 -21.57
C LEU A 213 -3.78 21.63 -21.60
#